data_AF-A0A9E3XZM6-F1
#
_entry.id   AF-A0A9E3XZM6-F1
#
_cell.length_a   1.000
_cell.length_b   1.000
_cell.length_c   1.000
_cell.angle_alpha   90.00
_cell.angle_beta   90.00
_cell.angle_gamma   90.00
#
_symmetry.space_group_name_H-M   'P 1'
#
loop_
_entity.id
_entity.type
_entity.pdbx_description
1 polymer ?
#
loop_
_entity_poly.entity_id
_entity_poly.type
_entity_poly.pdbx_seq_one_letter_code
_entity_poly.pdbx_strand_id
1 'polypeptide(L)'
;MATPEFEFTELLPLGHDDTPYRLVSKDHVTTIETPLGSMLIVDPEALTLITQEAMRDIAHFLRPGHLQQLRNILDDPEASDNDRFVALDLLKNAAISAGGVLPMCQDT
;
A
#
# COMPACT_ATOMS: atom_id res chain seq x y z
N MET A 1 -11.32 -4.23 50.24
CA MET A 1 -11.91 -4.71 48.97
C MET A 1 -10.77 -5.22 48.12
N ALA A 2 -10.87 -6.43 47.56
CA ALA A 2 -9.84 -6.95 46.66
C ALA A 2 -9.81 -6.10 45.39
N THR A 3 -8.61 -5.71 44.95
CA THR A 3 -8.43 -5.02 43.68
C THR A 3 -8.80 -5.98 42.55
N PRO A 4 -9.62 -5.56 41.57
CA PRO A 4 -9.93 -6.40 40.42
C PRO A 4 -8.66 -6.79 39.66
N GLU A 5 -8.70 -7.97 39.06
CA GLU A 5 -7.61 -8.47 38.21
C GLU A 5 -7.44 -7.58 36.97
N PHE A 6 -6.19 -7.32 36.59
CA PHE A 6 -5.89 -6.48 35.43
C PHE A 6 -6.02 -7.29 34.15
N GLU A 7 -6.96 -6.89 33.28
CA GLU A 7 -7.06 -7.42 31.92
C GLU A 7 -6.49 -6.40 30.93
N PHE A 8 -5.39 -6.78 30.28
CA PHE A 8 -4.81 -5.98 29.21
C PHE A 8 -5.63 -6.12 27.93
N THR A 9 -5.87 -5.01 27.24
CA THR A 9 -6.42 -4.98 25.89
C THR A 9 -5.62 -3.98 25.08
N GLU A 10 -5.19 -4.40 23.89
CA GLU A 10 -4.53 -3.53 22.93
C GLU A 10 -5.43 -2.36 22.55
N LEU A 11 -4.87 -1.15 22.48
CA LEU A 11 -5.64 0.04 22.08
C LEU A 11 -6.11 -0.08 20.61
N LEU A 12 -5.30 -0.70 19.77
CA LEU A 12 -5.52 -0.86 18.33
C LEU A 12 -5.25 -2.32 17.92
N PRO A 13 -6.22 -3.23 18.13
CA PRO A 13 -6.06 -4.61 17.71
C PRO A 13 -5.94 -4.69 16.17
N LEU A 14 -5.04 -5.55 15.69
CA LEU A 14 -4.87 -5.77 14.26
C LEU A 14 -6.11 -6.47 13.68
N GLY A 15 -6.56 -5.98 12.53
CA GLY A 15 -7.64 -6.60 11.75
C GLY A 15 -7.11 -7.64 10.76
N HIS A 16 -8.04 -8.24 10.01
CA HIS A 16 -7.71 -9.06 8.86
C HIS A 16 -7.02 -8.23 7.77
N ASP A 17 -6.01 -8.81 7.11
CA ASP A 17 -5.30 -8.17 6.00
C ASP A 17 -5.55 -8.92 4.69
N ASP A 18 -6.26 -8.26 3.78
CA ASP A 18 -6.58 -8.75 2.44
C ASP A 18 -5.65 -8.15 1.37
N THR A 19 -4.57 -7.46 1.78
CA THR A 19 -3.67 -6.77 0.84
C THR A 19 -2.88 -7.79 0.03
N PRO A 20 -2.91 -7.73 -1.32
CA PRO A 20 -2.05 -8.57 -2.14
C PRO A 20 -0.60 -8.06 -2.09
N TYR A 21 0.34 -8.95 -1.83
CA TYR A 21 1.77 -8.65 -1.79
C TYR A 21 2.53 -9.21 -2.99
N ARG A 22 3.45 -8.41 -3.52
CA ARG A 22 4.46 -8.84 -4.50
C ARG A 22 5.77 -9.10 -3.76
N LEU A 23 6.37 -10.26 -3.96
CA LEU A 23 7.72 -10.54 -3.46
C LEU A 23 8.73 -9.67 -4.22
N VAL A 24 9.52 -8.88 -3.47
CA VAL A 24 10.58 -8.03 -4.03
C VAL A 24 11.90 -8.81 -4.15
N SER A 25 12.36 -9.39 -3.05
CA SER A 25 13.54 -10.26 -3.04
C SER A 25 13.49 -11.23 -1.85
N LYS A 26 14.30 -12.29 -1.92
CA LYS A 26 14.62 -13.17 -0.79
C LYS A 26 16.03 -12.90 -0.23
N ASP A 27 16.78 -12.00 -0.86
CA ASP A 27 18.10 -11.59 -0.40
C ASP A 27 17.98 -10.70 0.84
N HIS A 28 19.11 -10.49 1.53
CA HIS A 28 19.22 -9.58 2.68
C HIS A 28 18.41 -9.99 3.93
N VAL A 29 17.87 -11.21 3.94
CA VAL A 29 17.19 -11.80 5.10
C VAL A 29 17.77 -13.16 5.40
N THR A 30 18.06 -13.44 6.67
CA THR A 30 18.55 -14.75 7.12
C THR A 30 18.00 -15.06 8.49
N THR A 31 17.61 -16.31 8.70
CA THR A 31 17.15 -16.78 10.01
C THR A 31 18.32 -17.39 10.79
N ILE A 32 18.44 -17.04 12.07
CA ILE A 32 19.37 -17.65 13.01
C ILE A 32 18.64 -18.24 14.21
N GLU A 33 19.18 -19.31 14.78
CA GLU A 33 18.67 -19.89 16.02
C GLU A 33 19.41 -19.31 17.23
N THR A 34 18.66 -18.87 18.23
CA THR A 34 19.20 -18.34 19.50
C THR A 34 18.57 -19.07 20.69
N PRO A 35 19.16 -18.98 21.90
CA PRO A 35 18.53 -19.54 23.11
C PRO A 35 17.14 -18.98 23.42
N LEU A 36 16.78 -17.82 22.84
CA LEU A 36 15.47 -17.17 22.99
C LEU A 36 14.48 -17.56 21.89
N GLY A 37 14.91 -18.35 20.90
CA GLY A 37 14.13 -18.74 19.73
C GLY A 37 14.76 -18.29 18.41
N SER A 38 14.02 -18.51 17.33
CA SER A 38 14.41 -18.15 15.98
C SER A 38 14.33 -16.63 15.79
N MET A 39 15.40 -16.02 15.26
CA MET A 39 15.47 -14.59 14.97
C MET A 39 15.73 -14.36 13.48
N LEU A 40 15.08 -13.34 12.92
CA LEU A 40 15.31 -12.89 11.56
C LEU A 40 16.33 -11.74 11.58
N ILE A 41 17.47 -11.94 10.92
CA ILE A 41 18.42 -10.88 10.60
C ILE A 41 18.00 -10.26 9.27
N VAL A 42 17.88 -8.95 9.24
CA VAL A 42 17.54 -8.16 8.06
C VAL A 42 18.68 -7.17 7.84
N ASP A 43 19.36 -7.28 6.70
CA ASP A 43 20.44 -6.35 6.35
C ASP A 43 19.85 -4.97 6.00
N PRO A 44 20.56 -3.86 6.28
CA PRO A 44 20.10 -2.51 5.93
C PRO A 44 19.75 -2.33 4.44
N GLU A 45 20.43 -3.06 3.55
CA GLU A 45 20.18 -3.08 2.11
C GLU A 45 18.75 -3.52 1.77
N ALA A 46 18.14 -4.41 2.58
CA ALA A 46 16.74 -4.79 2.41
C ALA A 46 15.82 -3.57 2.53
N LEU A 47 16.10 -2.67 3.48
CA LEU A 47 15.32 -1.46 3.73
C LEU A 47 15.49 -0.46 2.58
N THR A 48 16.70 -0.32 2.04
CA THR A 48 16.95 0.51 0.85
C THR A 48 16.18 -0.03 -0.36
N LEU A 49 16.26 -1.33 -0.63
CA LEU A 49 15.61 -1.96 -1.78
C LEU A 49 14.08 -1.83 -1.70
N ILE A 50 13.47 -2.17 -0.56
CA ILE A 50 12.02 -2.12 -0.42
C ILE A 50 11.50 -0.67 -0.51
N THR A 51 12.26 0.30 0.03
CA THR A 51 11.89 1.71 -0.06
C THR A 51 11.99 2.21 -1.49
N GLN A 52 13.05 1.85 -2.23
CA GLN A 52 13.20 2.22 -3.63
C GLN A 52 12.04 1.69 -4.49
N GLU A 53 11.69 0.42 -4.33
CA GLU A 53 10.55 -0.19 -5.02
C GLU A 53 9.22 0.47 -4.64
N ALA A 54 8.99 0.69 -3.34
CA ALA A 54 7.76 1.31 -2.85
C ALA A 54 7.59 2.75 -3.35
N MET A 55 8.65 3.56 -3.32
CA MET A 55 8.62 4.96 -3.77
C MET A 55 8.43 5.05 -5.29
N ARG A 56 9.01 4.12 -6.06
CA ARG A 56 8.73 4.01 -7.49
C ARG A 56 7.25 3.67 -7.72
N ASP A 57 6.76 2.62 -7.08
CA ASP A 57 5.42 2.08 -7.35
C ASP A 57 4.33 3.06 -6.91
N ILE A 58 4.46 3.71 -5.75
CA ILE A 58 3.47 4.67 -5.25
C ILE A 58 3.37 5.93 -6.12
N ALA A 59 4.46 6.33 -6.79
CA ALA A 59 4.47 7.47 -7.69
C ALA A 59 3.77 7.18 -9.03
N HIS A 60 3.62 5.91 -9.42
CA HIS A 60 3.16 5.53 -10.76
C HIS A 60 1.88 4.69 -10.79
N PHE A 61 1.54 4.03 -9.68
CA PHE A 61 0.39 3.12 -9.60
C PHE A 61 -0.58 3.51 -8.50
N LEU A 62 -1.84 3.16 -8.71
CA LEU A 62 -2.91 3.33 -7.73
C LEU A 62 -3.53 1.98 -7.39
N ARG A 63 -4.10 1.88 -6.18
CA ARG A 63 -4.80 0.66 -5.76
C ARG A 63 -6.02 0.40 -6.67
N PRO A 64 -6.33 -0.87 -7.01
CA PRO A 64 -7.49 -1.20 -7.82
C PRO A 64 -8.82 -0.65 -7.28
N GLY A 65 -8.99 -0.66 -5.95
CA GLY A 65 -10.19 -0.10 -5.32
C GLY A 65 -10.39 1.39 -5.58
N HIS A 66 -9.30 2.17 -5.65
CA HIS A 66 -9.39 3.60 -5.98
C HIS A 66 -9.72 3.81 -7.47
N LEU A 67 -9.10 3.04 -8.37
CA LEU A 67 -9.42 3.09 -9.81
C LEU A 67 -10.88 2.69 -10.07
N GLN A 68 -11.40 1.71 -9.32
CA GLN A 68 -12.80 1.32 -9.39
C GLN A 68 -13.74 2.45 -8.94
N GLN A 69 -13.37 3.23 -7.92
CA GLN A 69 -14.16 4.40 -7.52
C GLN A 69 -14.26 5.42 -8.66
N LEU A 70 -13.17 5.70 -9.36
CA LEU A 70 -13.19 6.59 -10.53
C LEU A 70 -14.04 6.00 -11.67
N ARG A 71 -13.96 4.68 -11.91
CA ARG A 71 -14.80 4.01 -12.91
C ARG A 71 -16.29 4.14 -12.57
N ASN A 72 -16.65 3.96 -11.30
CA ASN A 72 -18.04 4.04 -10.86
C ASN A 72 -18.66 5.42 -11.16
N ILE A 73 -17.89 6.51 -11.07
CA ILE A 73 -18.38 7.86 -11.43
C ILE A 73 -18.81 7.92 -12.91
N LEU A 74 -18.12 7.19 -13.79
CA LEU A 74 -18.46 7.17 -15.22
C LEU A 74 -19.76 6.39 -15.50
N ASP A 75 -20.08 5.40 -14.67
CA ASP A 75 -21.28 4.55 -14.80
C ASP A 75 -22.49 5.11 -14.05
N ASP A 76 -22.28 5.97 -13.07
CA ASP A 76 -23.33 6.54 -12.24
C ASP A 76 -24.21 7.50 -13.07
N PRO A 77 -25.53 7.26 -13.22
CA PRO A 77 -26.43 8.16 -13.93
C PRO A 77 -26.64 9.52 -13.24
N GLU A 78 -26.41 9.61 -11.93
CA GLU A 78 -26.58 10.84 -11.14
C GLU A 78 -25.35 11.75 -11.18
N ALA A 79 -24.20 11.25 -11.63
CA ALA A 79 -22.99 12.05 -11.78
C ALA A 79 -23.19 13.22 -12.76
N SER A 80 -22.57 14.36 -12.47
CA SER A 80 -22.59 15.48 -13.41
C SER A 80 -21.63 15.24 -14.59
N ASP A 81 -21.78 16.03 -15.66
CA ASP A 81 -20.84 15.99 -16.77
C ASP A 81 -19.41 16.35 -16.34
N ASN A 82 -19.28 17.25 -15.35
CA ASN A 82 -17.98 17.63 -14.79
C ASN A 82 -17.34 16.50 -13.98
N ASP A 83 -18.12 15.75 -13.20
CA ASP A 83 -17.61 14.60 -12.45
C ASP A 83 -17.06 13.54 -13.40
N ARG A 84 -17.81 13.23 -14.48
CA ARG A 84 -17.37 12.28 -15.50
C ARG A 84 -16.14 12.76 -16.26
N PHE A 85 -16.08 14.06 -16.57
CA PHE A 85 -14.92 14.67 -17.23
C PHE A 85 -13.65 14.52 -16.36
N VAL A 86 -13.72 14.92 -15.09
CA VAL A 86 -12.60 14.84 -14.15
C VAL A 86 -12.17 13.39 -13.92
N ALA A 87 -13.12 12.49 -13.68
CA ALA A 87 -12.81 11.07 -13.46
C ALA A 87 -12.12 10.43 -14.68
N LEU A 88 -12.56 10.77 -15.89
CA LEU A 88 -11.95 10.28 -17.12
C LEU A 88 -10.50 10.80 -17.28
N ASP A 89 -10.26 12.08 -16.99
CA ASP A 89 -8.93 12.65 -17.09
C ASP A 89 -7.97 12.09 -16.02
N LEU A 90 -8.45 11.84 -14.80
CA LEU A 90 -7.68 11.14 -13.76
C LEU A 90 -7.33 9.71 -14.19
N LEU A 91 -8.26 8.97 -14.81
CA LEU A 91 -8.00 7.62 -15.33
C LEU A 91 -6.99 7.63 -16.49
N LYS A 92 -7.06 8.61 -17.39
CA LYS A 92 -6.06 8.79 -18.45
C LYS A 92 -4.68 9.10 -17.87
N ASN A 93 -4.61 9.98 -16.87
CA ASN A 93 -3.37 10.29 -16.17
C ASN A 93 -2.78 9.04 -15.51
N ALA A 94 -3.61 8.23 -14.85
CA ALA A 94 -3.20 6.95 -14.28
C ALA A 94 -2.63 5.98 -15.33
N ALA A 95 -3.24 5.90 -16.51
CA ALA A 95 -2.74 5.06 -17.60
C ALA A 95 -1.38 5.56 -18.15
N ILE A 96 -1.18 6.87 -18.25
CA ILE A 96 0.11 7.46 -18.69
C ILE A 96 1.19 7.20 -17.65
N SER A 97 0.88 7.45 -16.38
CA SER A 97 1.81 7.30 -15.27
C SER A 97 2.28 5.86 -15.07
N ALA A 98 1.39 4.89 -15.29
CA ALA A 98 1.74 3.47 -15.28
C ALA A 98 2.86 3.08 -16.29
N GLY A 99 3.17 3.94 -17.27
CA GLY A 99 4.34 3.80 -18.14
C GLY A 99 5.69 4.00 -17.46
N GLY A 100 5.72 4.51 -16.22
CA GLY A 100 6.93 4.60 -15.39
C GLY A 100 7.90 5.73 -15.75
N VAL A 101 7.45 6.71 -16.55
CA VAL A 101 8.26 7.87 -16.98
C VAL A 101 7.78 9.16 -16.32
N LEU A 102 6.47 9.41 -16.33
CA LEU A 102 5.86 10.57 -15.71
C LEU A 102 5.14 10.14 -14.44
N PRO A 103 5.33 10.81 -13.28
CA PRO A 103 4.63 10.46 -12.06
C PRO A 103 3.14 10.84 -12.13
N MET A 104 2.33 10.26 -11.24
CA MET A 104 0.89 10.55 -11.10
C MET A 104 0.61 12.03 -10.82
N CYS A 105 1.50 12.67 -10.07
CA CYS A 105 1.38 14.05 -9.63
C CYS A 105 2.76 14.72 -9.74
N GLN A 106 2.77 16.02 -10.00
CA GLN A 106 3.99 16.82 -9.99
C GLN A 106 4.60 16.96 -8.58
N ASP A 107 3.76 16.87 -7.55
CA ASP A 107 4.18 16.95 -6.15
C ASP A 107 4.48 15.54 -5.63
N THR A 108 5.72 15.07 -5.85
CA THR A 108 6.21 13.74 -5.46
C THR A 108 6.83 13.70 -4.08
#